data_AF-A0A7Y6U9Y8-F1
#
_entry.id   AF-A0A7Y6U9Y8-F1
#
_cell.length_a   1.000
_cell.length_b   1.000
_cell.length_c   1.000
_cell.angle_alpha   90.00
_cell.angle_beta   90.00
_cell.angle_gamma   90.00
#
_symmetry.space_group_name_H-M   'P 1'
#
loop_
_entity.id
_entity.type
_entity.pdbx_description
1 polymer ?
#
loop_
_entity_poly.entity_id
_entity_poly.type
_entity_poly.pdbx_seq_one_letter_code
_entity_poly.pdbx_strand_id
1 'polypeptide(L)'
;MEHYIFYCKLSLLAVLSLITACCMLSRRWYVNLVAFLACLSGETFLAHLFFPGYMLCPAAASFIILFLSRIWDLSRTPAKGNGADPIRLPVRSGIRESRLEFYYHYSNFLVYGGAGSGKTKSIGKWLLSEYMRLGFAGFIYDFKDTDYTRTAYNLIKRHRYPHKFYYVSFDRPERSYRFNPLKVVRDRTELIQLMEDVLLALLPKKEQQNEWVAGGLGILRGVAFRFWDEFPEHCTLPHILAFIMTASARQLSLFLQQNLVSEMLAGAYLKAEGSEKTQASYLSTLCNNLATISQNEEIAYVLSGDDFDFNLIDPENPKLFAVSNNFSKNSVYAPVISMLMTISARQFSMQNRVPFVYFLDEMTTVNIKNFETLPSVLREYKAAFILLTQSGAKLENLYGKLDRSSVEANFGNMFLGRTKDVEALKYYPLFFGKEEKERRSRSSGKSGASSSSSVTVSSQKEDIYQGKDFADLEPGEFIGSATRANVSYFKVKLEMYDDRNEEPLPDVRVLEPGELGRNFARILEEVRELFPCE
;
A
#
# COMPACT_ATOMS: atom_id res chain seq x y z
N MET A 1 1.44 -22.49 74.28
CA MET A 1 1.96 -23.31 73.16
C MET A 1 0.91 -23.57 72.08
N GLU A 2 -0.35 -23.83 72.43
CA GLU A 2 -1.41 -24.15 71.45
C GLU A 2 -1.69 -23.06 70.41
N HIS A 3 -1.69 -21.78 70.81
CA HIS A 3 -1.83 -20.66 69.85
C HIS A 3 -0.69 -20.60 68.84
N TYR A 4 0.54 -20.94 69.24
CA TYR A 4 1.71 -20.90 68.35
C TYR A 4 1.64 -22.00 67.28
N ILE A 5 1.16 -23.19 67.67
CA ILE A 5 0.94 -24.33 66.76
C ILE A 5 -0.15 -23.99 65.73
N PHE A 6 -1.20 -23.28 66.13
CA PHE A 6 -2.24 -22.82 65.21
C PHE A 6 -1.69 -21.87 64.15
N TYR A 7 -0.91 -20.86 64.55
CA TYR A 7 -0.29 -19.91 63.60
C TYR A 7 0.73 -20.57 62.68
N CYS A 8 1.51 -21.54 63.17
CA CYS A 8 2.44 -22.32 62.34
C CYS A 8 1.70 -23.18 61.29
N LYS A 9 0.58 -23.81 61.64
CA LYS A 9 -0.24 -24.57 60.68
C LYS A 9 -0.84 -23.65 59.61
N LEU A 10 -1.30 -22.46 60.01
CA LEU A 10 -1.89 -21.47 59.11
C LEU A 10 -0.86 -20.89 58.14
N SER A 11 0.34 -20.55 58.62
CA SER A 11 1.42 -20.02 57.77
C SER A 11 1.94 -21.06 56.79
N LEU A 12 2.03 -22.32 57.18
CA LEU A 12 2.44 -23.40 56.29
C LEU A 12 1.41 -23.65 55.18
N LEU A 13 0.11 -23.58 55.50
CA LEU A 13 -0.97 -23.65 54.51
C LEU A 13 -0.93 -22.45 53.55
N ALA A 14 -0.67 -21.24 54.07
CA ALA A 14 -0.58 -20.02 53.27
C ALA A 14 0.60 -20.07 52.28
N VAL A 15 1.77 -20.55 52.69
CA VAL A 15 2.94 -20.72 51.81
C VAL A 15 2.64 -21.72 50.69
N LEU A 16 1.98 -22.85 50.99
CA LEU A 16 1.59 -23.82 49.95
C LEU A 16 0.61 -23.21 48.94
N SER A 17 -0.40 -22.49 49.42
CA SER A 17 -1.37 -21.80 48.55
C SER A 17 -0.70 -20.78 47.61
N LEU A 18 0.36 -20.11 48.08
CA LEU A 18 1.15 -19.17 47.28
C LEU A 18 1.93 -19.90 46.17
N ILE A 19 2.48 -21.08 46.47
CA ILE A 19 3.18 -21.92 45.48
C ILE A 19 2.20 -22.41 44.41
N THR A 20 1.02 -22.89 44.81
CA THR A 20 -0.05 -23.31 43.90
C THR A 20 -0.48 -22.16 42.98
N ALA A 21 -0.58 -20.94 43.52
CA ALA A 21 -0.89 -19.73 42.74
C ALA A 21 0.24 -19.32 41.78
N CYS A 22 1.51 -19.42 42.19
CA CYS A 22 2.66 -19.15 41.32
C CYS A 22 2.74 -20.13 40.13
N CYS A 23 2.37 -21.39 40.32
CA CYS A 23 2.29 -22.38 39.23
C CYS A 23 1.27 -21.98 38.14
N MET A 24 0.24 -21.20 38.47
CA MET A 24 -0.77 -20.70 37.53
C MET A 24 -0.31 -19.52 36.66
N LEU A 25 0.62 -18.70 37.14
CA LEU A 25 1.08 -17.48 36.47
C LEU A 25 2.12 -17.72 35.35
N SER A 26 2.59 -18.97 35.20
CA SER A 26 3.52 -19.36 34.14
C SER A 26 2.82 -19.45 32.78
N ARG A 27 3.37 -18.77 31.76
CA ARG A 27 2.87 -18.67 30.37
C ARG A 27 2.66 -20.00 29.61
N ARG A 28 2.97 -21.15 30.21
CA ARG A 28 2.82 -22.50 29.60
C ARG A 28 1.98 -23.41 30.49
N TRP A 29 0.71 -23.06 30.67
CA TRP A 29 -0.19 -23.71 31.63
C TRP A 29 -0.45 -25.21 31.37
N TYR A 30 -0.44 -25.66 30.11
CA TYR A 30 -0.68 -27.07 29.76
C TYR A 30 0.46 -28.02 30.16
N VAL A 31 1.69 -27.52 30.28
CA VAL A 31 2.84 -28.31 30.76
C VAL A 31 2.80 -28.49 32.29
N ASN A 32 2.03 -27.64 33.00
CA ASN A 32 1.97 -27.59 34.46
C ASN A 32 0.63 -28.08 35.04
N LEU A 33 -0.30 -28.60 34.24
CA LEU A 33 -1.60 -29.09 34.75
C LEU A 33 -1.42 -30.22 35.78
N VAL A 34 -0.49 -31.15 35.52
CA VAL A 34 -0.18 -32.26 36.43
C VAL A 34 0.43 -31.74 37.73
N ALA A 35 1.35 -30.77 37.65
CA ALA A 35 1.95 -30.14 38.82
C ALA A 35 0.91 -29.35 39.64
N PHE A 36 0.01 -28.63 38.97
CA PHE A 36 -1.07 -27.90 39.62
C PHE A 36 -2.04 -28.85 40.36
N LEU A 37 -2.48 -29.94 39.71
CA LEU A 37 -3.35 -30.93 40.35
C LEU A 37 -2.66 -31.61 41.54
N ALA A 38 -1.35 -31.88 41.45
CA ALA A 38 -0.57 -32.41 42.55
C ALA A 38 -0.47 -31.42 43.73
N CYS A 39 -0.18 -30.14 43.47
CA CYS A 39 -0.16 -29.10 44.51
C CYS A 39 -1.54 -28.91 45.16
N LEU A 40 -2.62 -28.91 44.36
CA LEU A 40 -3.99 -28.81 44.84
C LEU A 40 -4.38 -29.99 45.74
N SER A 41 -3.96 -31.22 45.38
CA SER A 41 -4.17 -32.40 46.22
C SER A 41 -3.38 -32.36 47.52
N GLY A 42 -2.15 -31.82 47.50
CA GLY A 42 -1.34 -31.66 48.70
C GLY A 42 -1.91 -30.62 49.66
N GLU A 43 -2.41 -29.50 49.11
CA GLU A 43 -3.02 -28.41 49.87
C GLU A 43 -4.34 -28.83 50.52
N THR A 44 -5.20 -29.54 49.79
CA THR A 44 -6.45 -30.09 50.33
C THR A 44 -6.22 -31.16 51.40
N PHE A 45 -5.21 -32.02 51.22
CA PHE A 45 -4.85 -33.02 52.21
C PHE A 45 -4.33 -32.39 53.51
N LEU A 46 -3.46 -31.37 53.42
CA LEU A 46 -2.99 -30.64 54.59
C LEU A 46 -4.10 -29.82 55.27
N ALA A 47 -5.02 -29.25 54.50
CA ALA A 47 -6.19 -28.56 55.02
C ALA A 47 -7.11 -29.50 55.80
N HIS A 48 -7.30 -30.74 55.34
CA HIS A 48 -8.01 -31.78 56.10
C HIS A 48 -7.33 -32.10 57.43
N LEU A 49 -6.00 -32.23 57.41
CA LEU A 49 -5.19 -32.63 58.57
C LEU A 49 -5.13 -31.54 59.64
N PHE A 50 -5.15 -30.26 59.25
CA PHE A 50 -5.06 -29.14 60.16
C PHE A 50 -6.43 -28.59 60.57
N PHE A 51 -7.39 -28.52 59.65
CA PHE A 51 -8.70 -27.88 59.84
C PHE A 51 -9.82 -28.65 59.08
N PRO A 52 -10.31 -29.78 59.62
CA PRO A 52 -11.21 -30.69 58.90
C PRO A 52 -12.49 -30.03 58.37
N GLY A 53 -13.02 -29.05 59.12
CA GLY A 53 -14.24 -28.31 58.73
C GLY A 53 -14.07 -27.37 57.52
N TYR A 54 -12.84 -27.08 57.10
CA TYR A 54 -12.53 -26.14 56.01
C TYR A 54 -11.70 -26.79 54.88
N MET A 55 -11.65 -28.12 54.82
CA MET A 55 -10.83 -28.89 53.87
C MET A 55 -11.01 -28.44 52.40
N LEU A 56 -12.22 -28.05 52.01
CA LEU A 56 -12.54 -27.71 50.62
C LEU A 56 -12.33 -26.22 50.28
N CYS A 57 -12.11 -25.35 51.27
CA CYS A 57 -11.96 -23.91 51.04
C CYS A 57 -10.76 -23.57 50.13
N PRO A 58 -9.56 -24.17 50.29
CA PRO A 58 -8.41 -23.87 49.42
C PRO A 58 -8.62 -24.35 47.98
N ALA A 59 -9.27 -25.51 47.81
CA ALA A 59 -9.62 -26.01 46.48
C ALA A 59 -10.64 -25.12 45.80
N ALA A 60 -11.70 -24.72 46.51
CA ALA A 60 -12.71 -23.81 45.98
C ALA A 60 -12.09 -22.46 45.56
N ALA A 61 -11.20 -21.89 46.37
CA ALA A 61 -10.50 -20.64 46.04
C ALA A 61 -9.62 -20.80 44.79
N SER A 62 -8.85 -21.89 44.69
CA SER A 62 -8.01 -22.17 43.52
C SER A 62 -8.81 -22.39 42.24
N PHE A 63 -9.97 -23.05 42.33
CA PHE A 63 -10.89 -23.20 41.20
C PHE A 63 -11.53 -21.88 40.77
N ILE A 64 -11.90 -21.02 41.74
CA ILE A 64 -12.42 -19.68 41.45
C ILE A 64 -11.34 -18.84 40.76
N ILE A 65 -10.09 -18.87 41.22
CA ILE A 65 -8.97 -18.16 40.60
C ILE A 65 -8.70 -18.69 39.18
N LEU A 66 -8.72 -20.01 38.96
CA LEU A 66 -8.57 -20.60 37.63
C LEU A 66 -9.71 -20.19 36.70
N PHE A 67 -10.95 -20.19 37.21
CA PHE A 67 -12.12 -19.79 36.46
C PHE A 67 -12.08 -18.30 36.09
N LEU A 68 -11.71 -17.42 37.04
CA LEU A 68 -11.51 -15.99 36.81
C LEU A 68 -10.34 -15.70 35.89
N SER A 69 -9.23 -16.44 36.01
CA SER A 69 -8.07 -16.35 35.10
C SER A 69 -8.46 -16.78 33.68
N ARG A 70 -9.26 -17.84 33.55
CA ARG A 70 -9.76 -18.29 32.25
C ARG A 70 -10.73 -17.29 31.63
N ILE A 71 -11.62 -16.69 32.43
CA ILE A 71 -12.48 -15.59 32.00
C ILE A 71 -11.64 -14.37 31.60
N TRP A 72 -10.58 -14.06 32.35
CA TRP A 72 -9.65 -12.98 32.04
C TRP A 72 -8.90 -13.22 30.72
N ASP A 73 -8.40 -14.43 30.48
CA ASP A 73 -7.77 -14.81 29.22
C ASP A 73 -8.75 -14.91 28.05
N LEU A 74 -9.99 -15.38 28.28
CA LEU A 74 -11.08 -15.32 27.30
C LEU A 74 -11.52 -13.88 27.01
N SER A 75 -11.41 -12.98 27.99
CA SER A 75 -11.70 -11.55 27.85
C SER A 75 -10.57 -10.75 27.23
N ARG A 76 -9.35 -11.31 27.17
CA ARG A 76 -8.26 -10.81 26.32
C ARG A 76 -8.58 -11.09 24.86
N THR A 77 -9.47 -10.27 24.31
CA THR A 77 -9.43 -9.99 22.87
C THR A 77 -8.03 -9.53 22.50
N PRO A 78 -7.42 -10.03 21.39
CA PRO A 78 -6.18 -9.47 20.87
C PRO A 78 -6.37 -7.95 20.77
N ALA A 79 -5.42 -7.21 21.34
CA ALA A 79 -5.46 -5.77 21.59
C ALA A 79 -6.53 -5.04 20.77
N LYS A 80 -7.64 -4.63 21.42
CA LYS A 80 -8.55 -3.63 20.86
C LYS A 80 -7.71 -2.42 20.50
N GLY A 81 -7.33 -2.30 19.22
CA GLY A 81 -6.69 -1.12 18.69
C GLY A 81 -7.62 0.06 18.93
N ASN A 82 -7.18 1.01 19.75
CA ASN A 82 -7.73 2.35 19.96
C ASN A 82 -9.12 2.63 19.35
N GLY A 83 -10.21 2.06 19.88
CA GLY A 83 -11.61 2.50 19.61
C GLY A 83 -12.03 2.73 18.15
N ALA A 84 -11.24 2.33 17.16
CA ALA A 84 -11.41 2.68 15.75
C ALA A 84 -12.14 1.55 15.06
N ASP A 85 -13.14 1.90 14.28
CA ASP A 85 -13.97 0.91 13.59
C ASP A 85 -13.10 0.12 12.58
N PRO A 86 -13.04 -1.23 12.65
CA PRO A 86 -12.15 -2.01 11.79
C PRO A 86 -12.57 -1.95 10.32
N ILE A 87 -11.59 -2.19 9.44
CA ILE A 87 -11.86 -2.52 8.04
C ILE A 87 -12.38 -3.94 7.99
N ARG A 88 -13.48 -4.17 7.26
CA ARG A 88 -14.15 -5.48 7.18
C ARG A 88 -14.23 -6.00 5.75
N LEU A 89 -13.76 -7.23 5.54
CA LEU A 89 -13.95 -7.94 4.27
C LEU A 89 -14.94 -9.10 4.47
N PRO A 90 -16.04 -9.16 3.70
CA PRO A 90 -17.02 -10.24 3.82
C PRO A 90 -16.47 -11.57 3.30
N VAL A 91 -16.65 -12.62 4.11
CA VAL A 91 -16.17 -13.97 3.83
C VAL A 91 -17.36 -14.89 3.59
N ARG A 92 -17.29 -15.66 2.50
CA ARG A 92 -18.27 -16.69 2.15
C ARG A 92 -17.93 -18.04 2.79
N SER A 93 -16.65 -18.42 2.83
CA SER A 93 -16.18 -19.68 3.42
C SER A 93 -14.69 -19.66 3.73
N GLY A 94 -14.22 -20.62 4.54
CA GLY A 94 -12.79 -20.87 4.83
C GLY A 94 -12.34 -20.53 6.26
N ILE A 95 -13.12 -19.69 6.96
CA ILE A 95 -12.97 -19.43 8.40
C ILE A 95 -14.34 -19.53 9.08
N ARG A 96 -14.38 -19.50 10.42
CA ARG A 96 -15.63 -19.59 11.19
C ARG A 96 -16.42 -18.28 11.16
N GLU A 97 -15.70 -17.17 11.10
CA GLU A 97 -16.22 -15.82 11.07
C GLU A 97 -16.78 -15.47 9.69
N SER A 98 -17.84 -14.67 9.64
CA SER A 98 -18.41 -14.19 8.36
C SER A 98 -17.61 -13.04 7.74
N ARG A 99 -16.57 -12.54 8.43
CA ARG A 99 -15.77 -11.39 8.01
C ARG A 99 -14.32 -11.52 8.49
N LEU A 100 -13.38 -11.04 7.67
CA LEU A 100 -12.05 -10.66 8.12
C LEU A 100 -12.11 -9.22 8.64
N GLU A 101 -11.57 -8.99 9.84
CA GLU A 101 -11.54 -7.67 10.48
C GLU A 101 -10.10 -7.24 10.73
N PHE A 102 -9.76 -6.03 10.29
CA PHE A 102 -8.43 -5.43 10.44
C PHE A 102 -8.51 -4.20 11.34
N TYR A 103 -7.84 -4.26 12.50
CA TYR A 103 -7.95 -3.28 13.57
C TYR A 103 -6.98 -2.10 13.45
N TYR A 104 -6.07 -2.12 12.48
CA TYR A 104 -5.15 -1.02 12.21
C TYR A 104 -5.14 -0.66 10.74
N HIS A 105 -5.67 0.51 10.41
CA HIS A 105 -5.89 0.96 9.03
C HIS A 105 -4.58 1.14 8.25
N TYR A 106 -3.49 1.52 8.92
CA TYR A 106 -2.20 1.80 8.26
C TYR A 106 -1.27 0.57 8.15
N SER A 107 -1.79 -0.65 8.37
CA SER A 107 -1.00 -1.89 8.18
C SER A 107 -0.73 -2.22 6.71
N ASN A 108 -1.29 -1.45 5.76
CA ASN A 108 -1.20 -1.62 4.31
C ASN A 108 -1.75 -2.99 3.83
N PHE A 109 -2.16 -3.08 2.57
CA PHE A 109 -2.75 -4.28 1.96
C PHE A 109 -2.03 -4.62 0.65
N LEU A 110 -1.40 -5.79 0.59
CA LEU A 110 -0.72 -6.30 -0.59
C LEU A 110 -1.53 -7.46 -1.18
N VAL A 111 -2.00 -7.28 -2.39
CA VAL A 111 -2.84 -8.26 -3.08
C VAL A 111 -2.15 -8.73 -4.34
N TYR A 112 -1.66 -9.96 -4.32
CA TYR A 112 -1.14 -10.64 -5.49
C TYR A 112 -2.16 -11.64 -6.06
N GLY A 113 -2.07 -11.90 -7.35
CA GLY A 113 -2.83 -12.93 -8.04
C GLY A 113 -2.89 -12.67 -9.53
N GLY A 114 -2.96 -13.69 -10.37
CA GLY A 114 -3.07 -13.54 -11.82
C GLY A 114 -4.37 -12.87 -12.29
N ALA A 115 -4.45 -12.60 -13.59
CA ALA A 115 -5.71 -12.14 -14.20
C ALA A 115 -6.85 -13.13 -13.89
N GLY A 116 -8.03 -12.61 -13.55
CA GLY A 116 -9.20 -13.42 -13.21
C GLY A 116 -9.20 -14.05 -11.81
N SER A 117 -8.21 -13.79 -10.93
CA SER A 117 -8.21 -14.34 -9.57
C SER A 117 -9.25 -13.70 -8.63
N GLY A 118 -9.96 -12.67 -9.05
CA GLY A 118 -11.00 -11.99 -8.26
C GLY A 118 -10.54 -10.74 -7.50
N LYS A 119 -9.24 -10.40 -7.50
CA LYS A 119 -8.63 -9.28 -6.71
C LYS A 119 -9.49 -8.03 -6.63
N THR A 120 -9.95 -7.54 -7.79
CA THR A 120 -10.74 -6.32 -7.90
C THR A 120 -12.08 -6.43 -7.16
N LYS A 121 -12.90 -7.45 -7.46
CA LYS A 121 -14.26 -7.56 -6.90
C LYS A 121 -14.29 -8.14 -5.49
N SER A 122 -13.38 -9.03 -5.13
CA SER A 122 -13.42 -9.73 -3.84
C SER A 122 -12.61 -9.07 -2.74
N ILE A 123 -11.64 -8.22 -3.08
CA ILE A 123 -10.80 -7.50 -2.11
C ILE A 123 -10.85 -6.00 -2.40
N GLY A 124 -10.44 -5.59 -3.60
CA GLY A 124 -10.19 -4.18 -3.92
C GLY A 124 -11.41 -3.28 -3.72
N LYS A 125 -12.54 -3.58 -4.34
CA LYS A 125 -13.77 -2.78 -4.21
C LYS A 125 -14.31 -2.77 -2.78
N TRP A 126 -14.16 -3.88 -2.04
CA TRP A 126 -14.51 -3.92 -0.62
C TRP A 126 -13.59 -3.05 0.24
N LEU A 127 -12.27 -3.10 0.01
CA LEU A 127 -11.32 -2.21 0.69
C LEU A 127 -11.64 -0.75 0.38
N LEU A 128 -11.85 -0.40 -0.90
CA LEU A 128 -12.22 0.97 -1.29
C LEU A 128 -13.49 1.43 -0.55
N SER A 129 -14.53 0.57 -0.54
CA SER A 129 -15.76 0.82 0.22
C SER A 129 -15.50 1.08 1.70
N GLU A 130 -14.66 0.27 2.36
CA GLU A 130 -14.37 0.43 3.78
C GLU A 130 -13.56 1.69 4.09
N TYR A 131 -12.54 2.03 3.29
CA TYR A 131 -11.78 3.26 3.49
C TYR A 131 -12.65 4.51 3.27
N MET A 132 -13.54 4.50 2.27
CA MET A 132 -14.51 5.58 2.08
C MET A 132 -15.51 5.65 3.23
N ARG A 133 -16.03 4.52 3.71
CA ARG A 133 -16.91 4.46 4.89
C ARG A 133 -16.24 5.03 6.14
N LEU A 134 -14.94 4.83 6.30
CA LEU A 134 -14.13 5.39 7.38
C LEU A 134 -13.74 6.86 7.17
N GLY A 135 -14.14 7.48 6.05
CA GLY A 135 -13.92 8.90 5.77
C GLY A 135 -12.47 9.25 5.43
N PHE A 136 -11.68 8.31 4.91
CA PHE A 136 -10.32 8.58 4.46
C PHE A 136 -10.35 9.43 3.19
N ALA A 137 -9.55 10.49 3.12
CA ALA A 137 -9.14 11.10 1.85
C ALA A 137 -8.24 10.12 1.07
N GLY A 138 -7.95 10.37 -0.20
CA GLY A 138 -7.13 9.40 -0.92
C GLY A 138 -6.75 9.74 -2.34
N PHE A 139 -5.85 8.92 -2.87
CA PHE A 139 -5.42 8.89 -4.26
C PHE A 139 -5.71 7.49 -4.82
N ILE A 140 -6.54 7.42 -5.87
CA ILE A 140 -6.90 6.19 -6.56
C ILE A 140 -6.21 6.18 -7.92
N TYR A 141 -5.30 5.24 -8.11
CA TYR A 141 -4.80 4.88 -9.43
C TYR A 141 -5.65 3.74 -10.00
N ASP A 142 -6.38 4.05 -11.07
CA ASP A 142 -7.32 3.14 -11.72
C ASP A 142 -6.80 2.73 -13.10
N PHE A 143 -6.18 1.56 -13.19
CA PHE A 143 -5.58 1.09 -14.45
C PHE A 143 -6.63 0.66 -15.49
N LYS A 144 -7.84 0.31 -15.07
CA LYS A 144 -8.87 -0.31 -15.92
C LYS A 144 -9.95 0.68 -16.35
N ASP A 145 -9.52 1.82 -16.87
CA ASP A 145 -10.38 2.85 -17.49
C ASP A 145 -11.72 3.05 -16.74
N THR A 146 -11.64 3.70 -15.58
CA THR A 146 -12.76 4.13 -14.72
C THR A 146 -13.48 3.07 -13.87
N ASP A 147 -13.00 1.82 -13.76
CA ASP A 147 -13.64 0.79 -12.91
C ASP A 147 -13.72 1.19 -11.42
N TYR A 148 -12.58 1.50 -10.79
CA TYR A 148 -12.55 1.98 -9.40
C TYR A 148 -13.10 3.39 -9.26
N THR A 149 -12.89 4.23 -10.26
CA THR A 149 -13.38 5.62 -10.28
C THR A 149 -14.90 5.66 -10.25
N ARG A 150 -15.58 4.84 -11.07
CA ARG A 150 -17.03 4.65 -11.05
C ARG A 150 -17.51 4.07 -9.73
N THR A 151 -16.79 3.08 -9.20
CA THR A 151 -17.10 2.48 -7.90
C THR A 151 -17.06 3.55 -6.80
N ALA A 152 -15.99 4.35 -6.75
CA ALA A 152 -15.83 5.46 -5.80
C ALA A 152 -16.98 6.48 -5.91
N TYR A 153 -17.33 6.90 -7.13
CA TYR A 153 -18.46 7.82 -7.36
C TYR A 153 -19.77 7.33 -6.74
N ASN A 154 -20.11 6.05 -6.95
CA ASN A 154 -21.32 5.44 -6.39
C ASN A 154 -21.24 5.28 -4.86
N LEU A 155 -20.05 5.02 -4.32
CA LEU A 155 -19.81 4.91 -2.88
C LEU A 155 -19.99 6.24 -2.14
N ILE A 156 -19.82 7.39 -2.81
CA ILE A 156 -20.06 8.71 -2.20
C ILE A 156 -21.49 8.81 -1.66
N LYS A 157 -22.48 8.50 -2.50
CA LYS A 157 -23.90 8.51 -2.12
C LYS A 157 -24.19 7.43 -1.06
N ARG A 158 -23.63 6.23 -1.25
CA ARG A 158 -23.87 5.06 -0.37
C ARG A 158 -23.41 5.30 1.07
N HIS A 159 -22.24 5.91 1.25
CA HIS A 159 -21.63 6.10 2.57
C HIS A 159 -21.79 7.52 3.13
N ARG A 160 -22.47 8.42 2.41
CA ARG A 160 -22.49 9.88 2.71
C ARG A 160 -21.07 10.40 2.92
N TYR A 161 -20.21 10.05 1.97
CA TYR A 161 -18.78 10.32 2.05
C TYR A 161 -18.51 11.84 2.20
N PRO A 162 -17.68 12.27 3.17
CA PRO A 162 -17.59 13.68 3.55
C PRO A 162 -16.74 14.53 2.59
N HIS A 163 -15.86 13.92 1.81
CA HIS A 163 -14.86 14.65 1.01
C HIS A 163 -15.32 14.81 -0.44
N LYS A 164 -14.87 15.90 -1.08
CA LYS A 164 -15.08 16.10 -2.52
C LYS A 164 -14.29 15.06 -3.32
N PHE A 165 -14.90 14.56 -4.39
CA PHE A 165 -14.29 13.60 -5.29
C PHE A 165 -13.95 14.24 -6.63
N TYR A 166 -12.66 14.24 -6.95
CA TYR A 166 -12.13 14.73 -8.22
C TYR A 166 -11.58 13.54 -9.00
N TYR A 167 -11.83 13.51 -10.31
CA TYR A 167 -11.37 12.43 -11.16
C TYR A 167 -10.88 12.94 -12.50
N VAL A 168 -9.90 12.22 -13.05
CA VAL A 168 -9.18 12.59 -14.27
C VAL A 168 -9.02 11.34 -15.14
N SER A 169 -9.31 11.51 -16.43
CA SER A 169 -8.96 10.60 -17.50
C SER A 169 -8.44 11.41 -18.69
N PHE A 170 -7.15 11.29 -18.99
CA PHE A 170 -6.56 11.95 -20.15
C PHE A 170 -7.11 11.45 -21.49
N ASP A 171 -7.81 10.31 -21.50
CA ASP A 171 -8.50 9.79 -22.69
C ASP A 171 -9.90 10.39 -22.86
N ARG A 172 -10.47 10.97 -21.80
CA ARG A 172 -11.80 11.59 -21.74
C ARG A 172 -11.74 12.95 -21.04
N PRO A 173 -11.21 14.00 -21.69
CA PRO A 173 -11.03 15.31 -21.06
C PRO A 173 -12.36 15.95 -20.62
N GLU A 174 -13.48 15.64 -21.28
CA GLU A 174 -14.84 16.05 -20.91
C GLU A 174 -15.27 15.49 -19.54
N ARG A 175 -14.72 14.34 -19.17
CA ARG A 175 -14.93 13.67 -17.88
C ARG A 175 -13.82 13.99 -16.87
N SER A 176 -12.97 14.98 -17.15
CA SER A 176 -11.84 15.30 -16.29
C SER A 176 -12.02 16.66 -15.63
N TYR A 177 -11.71 16.70 -14.34
CA TYR A 177 -11.37 17.96 -13.69
C TYR A 177 -9.99 18.42 -14.15
N ARG A 178 -9.85 19.71 -14.41
CA ARG A 178 -8.61 20.36 -14.81
C ARG A 178 -7.97 21.02 -13.60
N PHE A 179 -6.65 20.95 -13.48
CA PHE A 179 -5.91 21.45 -12.33
C PHE A 179 -4.43 21.61 -12.69
N ASN A 180 -3.71 22.47 -11.98
CA ASN A 180 -2.27 22.57 -12.11
C ASN A 180 -1.58 21.87 -10.92
N PRO A 181 -0.91 20.73 -11.13
CA PRO A 181 -0.25 20.01 -10.04
C PRO A 181 0.96 20.75 -9.45
N LEU A 182 1.50 21.77 -10.14
CA LEU A 182 2.67 22.53 -9.66
C LEU A 182 2.32 23.64 -8.66
N LYS A 183 1.05 24.05 -8.54
CA LYS A 183 0.62 25.11 -7.61
C LYS A 183 0.91 24.81 -6.14
N VAL A 184 1.00 23.52 -5.80
CA VAL A 184 1.21 23.05 -4.41
C VAL A 184 2.69 22.97 -4.02
N VAL A 185 3.61 23.21 -4.96
CA VAL A 185 5.06 23.15 -4.72
C VAL A 185 5.47 24.36 -3.87
N ARG A 186 6.00 24.10 -2.68
CA ARG A 186 6.18 25.14 -1.65
C ARG A 186 7.53 25.84 -1.74
N ASP A 187 8.55 25.14 -2.21
CA ASP A 187 9.90 25.67 -2.28
C ASP A 187 10.71 25.15 -3.48
N ARG A 188 11.81 25.87 -3.75
CA ARG A 188 12.73 25.58 -4.86
C ARG A 188 13.30 24.16 -4.82
N THR A 189 13.61 23.62 -3.64
CA THR A 189 14.21 22.30 -3.50
C THR A 189 13.23 21.23 -3.93
N GLU A 190 11.97 21.36 -3.51
CA GLU A 190 10.87 20.48 -3.92
C GLU A 190 10.68 20.50 -5.45
N LEU A 191 10.68 21.69 -6.06
CA LEU A 191 10.58 21.85 -7.51
C LEU A 191 11.70 21.13 -8.27
N ILE A 192 12.96 21.35 -7.85
CA ILE A 192 14.15 20.77 -8.49
C ILE A 192 14.13 19.23 -8.42
N GLN A 193 13.72 18.67 -7.28
CA GLN A 193 13.55 17.24 -7.11
C GLN A 193 12.36 16.71 -7.90
N LEU A 194 11.30 17.50 -8.05
CA LEU A 194 10.12 17.09 -8.81
C LEU A 194 10.46 16.97 -10.30
N MET A 195 11.18 17.94 -10.86
CA MET A 195 11.61 17.91 -12.26
C MET A 195 12.53 16.72 -12.56
N GLU A 196 13.36 16.32 -11.59
CA GLU A 196 14.14 15.09 -11.70
C GLU A 196 13.26 13.86 -11.77
N ASP A 197 12.31 13.72 -10.85
CA ASP A 197 11.44 12.55 -10.80
C ASP A 197 10.55 12.45 -12.06
N VAL A 198 10.08 13.59 -12.58
CA VAL A 198 9.35 13.68 -13.86
C VAL A 198 10.21 13.17 -15.02
N LEU A 199 11.43 13.70 -15.17
CA LEU A 199 12.30 13.30 -16.27
C LEU A 199 12.70 11.82 -16.18
N LEU A 200 13.03 11.35 -14.97
CA LEU A 200 13.39 9.95 -14.74
C LEU A 200 12.22 8.99 -14.97
N ALA A 201 10.98 9.41 -14.71
CA ALA A 201 9.79 8.63 -15.01
C ALA A 201 9.52 8.49 -16.52
N LEU A 202 10.00 9.44 -17.34
CA LEU A 202 9.94 9.39 -18.80
C LEU A 202 11.06 8.52 -19.40
N LEU A 203 12.14 8.30 -18.66
CA LEU A 203 13.33 7.59 -19.13
C LEU A 203 13.25 6.07 -18.89
N PRO A 204 13.73 5.25 -19.84
CA PRO A 204 14.01 3.85 -19.57
C PRO A 204 15.04 3.71 -18.46
N LYS A 205 14.85 2.75 -17.54
CA LYS A 205 15.75 2.53 -16.38
C LYS A 205 17.25 2.49 -16.71
N LYS A 206 17.62 1.89 -17.84
CA LYS A 206 19.02 1.71 -18.24
C LYS A 206 19.70 3.03 -18.66
N GLU A 207 18.91 4.05 -18.98
CA GLU A 207 19.39 5.33 -19.53
C GLU A 207 19.37 6.46 -18.49
N GLN A 208 18.85 6.20 -17.27
CA GLN A 208 18.73 7.19 -16.22
C GLN A 208 20.07 7.74 -15.69
N GLN A 209 21.17 6.98 -15.85
CA GLN A 209 22.52 7.37 -15.41
C GLN A 209 23.42 7.79 -16.59
N ASN A 210 22.88 8.60 -17.49
CA ASN A 210 23.60 9.12 -18.65
C ASN A 210 23.98 10.59 -18.43
N GLU A 211 25.21 10.98 -18.79
CA GLU A 211 25.68 12.37 -18.71
C GLU A 211 24.76 13.31 -19.52
N TRP A 212 24.26 12.83 -20.66
CA TRP A 212 23.33 13.59 -21.50
C TRP A 212 22.00 13.89 -20.79
N VAL A 213 21.54 12.95 -19.96
CA VAL A 213 20.34 13.11 -19.12
C VAL A 213 20.60 14.12 -18.01
N ALA A 214 21.80 14.12 -17.40
CA ALA A 214 22.15 15.09 -16.37
C ALA A 214 22.19 16.53 -16.93
N GLY A 215 22.75 16.72 -18.11
CA GLY A 215 22.74 18.03 -18.79
C GLY A 215 21.33 18.48 -19.18
N GLY A 216 20.52 17.58 -19.76
CA GLY A 216 19.11 17.85 -20.06
C GLY A 216 18.27 18.16 -18.81
N LEU A 217 18.52 17.46 -17.70
CA LEU A 217 17.86 17.73 -16.43
C LEU A 217 18.16 19.14 -15.90
N GLY A 218 19.39 19.63 -16.10
CA GLY A 218 19.78 21.00 -15.76
C GLY A 218 18.93 22.04 -16.49
N ILE A 219 18.69 21.83 -17.79
CA ILE A 219 17.80 22.68 -18.61
C ILE A 219 16.38 22.67 -18.04
N LEU A 220 15.80 21.48 -17.84
CA LEU A 220 14.43 21.35 -17.32
C LEU A 220 14.26 22.04 -15.97
N ARG A 221 15.24 21.89 -15.07
CA ARG A 221 15.26 22.54 -13.76
C ARG A 221 15.36 24.05 -13.86
N GLY A 222 16.26 24.57 -14.71
CA GLY A 222 16.43 26.00 -14.89
C GLY A 222 15.18 26.67 -15.46
N VAL A 223 14.59 26.08 -16.51
CA VAL A 223 13.33 26.58 -17.08
C VAL A 223 12.21 26.51 -16.06
N ALA A 224 11.97 25.35 -15.44
CA ALA A 224 10.91 25.21 -14.44
C ALA A 224 11.07 26.20 -13.28
N PHE A 225 12.30 26.44 -12.82
CA PHE A 225 12.58 27.41 -11.78
C PHE A 225 12.17 28.84 -12.18
N ARG A 226 12.50 29.29 -13.39
CA ARG A 226 12.07 30.62 -13.85
C ARG A 226 10.56 30.74 -13.95
N PHE A 227 9.89 29.70 -14.46
CA PHE A 227 8.42 29.68 -14.47
C PHE A 227 7.84 29.80 -13.07
N TRP A 228 8.39 29.07 -12.09
CA TRP A 228 7.91 29.10 -10.70
C TRP A 228 8.21 30.42 -9.98
N ASP A 229 9.39 31.02 -10.21
CA ASP A 229 9.89 32.21 -9.50
C ASP A 229 9.38 33.53 -10.11
N GLU A 230 9.36 33.63 -11.44
CA GLU A 230 9.11 34.89 -12.16
C GLU A 230 7.80 34.89 -12.96
N PHE A 231 7.31 33.72 -13.38
CA PHE A 231 6.11 33.60 -14.23
C PHE A 231 5.05 32.66 -13.62
N PRO A 232 4.63 32.84 -12.35
CA PRO A 232 3.78 31.88 -11.64
C PRO A 232 2.43 31.63 -12.32
N GLU A 233 1.89 32.62 -13.03
CA GLU A 233 0.63 32.49 -13.79
C GLU A 233 0.73 31.49 -14.95
N HIS A 234 1.92 31.34 -15.54
CA HIS A 234 2.20 30.37 -16.59
C HIS A 234 2.93 29.12 -16.07
N CYS A 235 3.12 28.99 -14.75
CA CYS A 235 3.86 27.88 -14.14
C CYS A 235 3.04 26.58 -14.12
N THR A 236 2.79 26.01 -15.31
CA THR A 236 2.19 24.68 -15.48
C THR A 236 3.18 23.77 -16.20
N LEU A 237 3.04 22.45 -16.00
CA LEU A 237 3.86 21.48 -16.73
C LEU A 237 3.75 21.69 -18.26
N PRO A 238 2.55 21.83 -18.85
CA PRO A 238 2.42 22.10 -20.29
C PRO A 238 3.20 23.32 -20.79
N HIS A 239 3.21 24.45 -20.09
CA HIS A 239 3.98 25.64 -20.50
C HIS A 239 5.49 25.40 -20.45
N ILE A 240 5.99 24.80 -19.36
CA ILE A 240 7.41 24.47 -19.20
C ILE A 240 7.89 23.56 -20.35
N LEU A 241 7.11 22.52 -20.66
CA LEU A 241 7.42 21.60 -21.75
C LEU A 241 7.34 22.30 -23.11
N ALA A 242 6.29 23.08 -23.36
CA ALA A 242 6.13 23.83 -24.59
C ALA A 242 7.29 24.81 -24.82
N PHE A 243 7.75 25.51 -23.78
CA PHE A 243 8.90 26.41 -23.84
C PHE A 243 10.17 25.67 -24.29
N ILE A 244 10.52 24.56 -23.63
CA ILE A 244 11.70 23.76 -23.97
C ILE A 244 11.63 23.22 -25.41
N MET A 245 10.44 22.78 -25.83
CA MET A 245 10.25 22.14 -27.13
C MET A 245 10.24 23.13 -28.31
N THR A 246 10.00 24.42 -28.06
CA THR A 246 9.83 25.43 -29.12
C THR A 246 10.88 26.53 -29.13
N ALA A 247 11.58 26.76 -28.01
CA ALA A 247 12.69 27.71 -27.95
C ALA A 247 13.87 27.26 -28.83
N SER A 248 14.50 28.21 -29.52
CA SER A 248 15.81 27.98 -30.13
C SER A 248 16.89 27.79 -29.05
N ALA A 249 18.01 27.14 -29.39
CA ALA A 249 19.11 26.95 -28.44
C ALA A 249 19.61 28.29 -27.84
N ARG A 250 19.64 29.35 -28.66
CA ARG A 250 20.01 30.71 -28.23
C ARG A 250 18.96 31.33 -27.32
N GLN A 251 17.68 31.26 -27.68
CA GLN A 251 16.59 31.75 -26.83
C GLN A 251 16.59 31.06 -25.47
N LEU A 252 16.80 29.74 -25.46
CA LEU A 252 16.89 28.95 -24.24
C LEU A 252 18.09 29.37 -23.39
N SER A 253 19.27 29.58 -23.99
CA SER A 253 20.46 30.06 -23.27
C SER A 253 20.25 31.45 -22.65
N LEU A 254 19.73 32.40 -23.44
CA LEU A 254 19.42 33.76 -22.98
C LEU A 254 18.40 33.74 -21.84
N PHE A 255 17.34 32.92 -21.97
CA PHE A 255 16.35 32.76 -20.93
C PHE A 255 16.98 32.19 -19.66
N LEU A 256 17.83 31.18 -19.75
CA LEU A 256 18.45 30.59 -18.56
C LEU A 256 19.41 31.58 -17.85
N GLN A 257 20.13 32.41 -18.60
CA GLN A 257 21.12 33.38 -18.09
C GLN A 257 20.51 34.62 -17.41
N GLN A 258 19.24 34.94 -17.66
CA GLN A 258 18.59 36.09 -17.03
C GLN A 258 18.32 35.90 -15.53
N ASN A 259 18.47 34.68 -14.99
CA ASN A 259 18.33 34.38 -13.58
C ASN A 259 19.49 33.52 -13.08
N LEU A 260 20.20 33.99 -12.05
CA LEU A 260 21.41 33.35 -11.54
C LEU A 260 21.18 31.89 -11.11
N VAL A 261 20.05 31.59 -10.46
CA VAL A 261 19.75 30.22 -9.99
C VAL A 261 19.49 29.31 -11.19
N SER A 262 18.70 29.78 -12.14
CA SER A 262 18.43 29.07 -13.40
C SER A 262 19.72 28.80 -14.18
N GLU A 263 20.59 29.81 -14.30
CA GLU A 263 21.90 29.71 -14.96
C GLU A 263 22.78 28.65 -14.29
N MET A 264 22.84 28.66 -12.96
CA MET A 264 23.60 27.65 -12.20
C MET A 264 23.05 26.24 -12.39
N LEU A 265 21.72 26.07 -12.41
CA LEU A 265 21.07 24.76 -12.63
C LEU A 265 21.36 24.20 -14.03
N ALA A 266 21.34 25.06 -15.04
CA ALA A 266 21.63 24.71 -16.42
C ALA A 266 23.12 24.87 -16.79
N GLY A 267 24.02 24.98 -15.81
CA GLY A 267 25.42 25.32 -16.03
C GLY A 267 26.18 24.34 -16.93
N ALA A 268 25.83 23.05 -16.94
CA ALA A 268 26.42 22.08 -17.86
C ALA A 268 26.08 22.39 -19.33
N TYR A 269 24.83 22.78 -19.59
CA TYR A 269 24.37 23.17 -20.93
C TYR A 269 24.96 24.50 -21.38
N LEU A 270 24.99 25.50 -20.49
CA LEU A 270 25.50 26.84 -20.83
C LEU A 270 27.02 26.86 -21.01
N LYS A 271 27.78 26.15 -20.19
CA LYS A 271 29.25 26.04 -20.36
C LYS A 271 29.65 25.24 -21.59
N ALA A 272 28.75 24.40 -22.11
CA ALA A 272 28.97 23.64 -23.33
C ALA A 272 28.71 24.45 -24.62
N GLU A 273 28.38 25.75 -24.54
CA GLU A 273 28.16 26.62 -25.71
C GLU A 273 29.36 26.66 -26.67
N GLY A 274 30.60 26.55 -26.15
CA GLY A 274 31.81 26.42 -26.98
C GLY A 274 31.95 25.06 -27.71
N SER A 275 31.03 24.12 -27.47
CA SER A 275 30.97 22.79 -28.09
C SER A 275 29.54 22.51 -28.56
N GLU A 276 29.19 23.06 -29.72
CA GLU A 276 27.84 22.94 -30.31
C GLU A 276 27.28 21.51 -30.30
N LYS A 277 28.14 20.50 -30.59
CA LYS A 277 27.74 19.09 -30.57
C LYS A 277 27.28 18.61 -29.19
N THR A 278 27.96 19.05 -28.14
CA THR A 278 27.67 18.66 -26.74
C THR A 278 26.38 19.34 -26.28
N GLN A 279 26.26 20.64 -26.53
CA GLN A 279 25.07 21.42 -26.20
C GLN A 279 23.81 20.87 -26.92
N ALA A 280 23.93 20.58 -28.22
CA ALA A 280 22.86 19.98 -29.01
C ALA A 280 22.49 18.56 -28.52
N SER A 281 23.45 17.79 -28.02
CA SER A 281 23.20 16.45 -27.46
C SER A 281 22.37 16.52 -26.18
N TYR A 282 22.68 17.44 -25.25
CA TYR A 282 21.87 17.65 -24.05
C TYR A 282 20.41 18.01 -24.39
N LEU A 283 20.22 18.96 -25.31
CA LEU A 283 18.90 19.41 -25.72
C LEU A 283 18.12 18.31 -26.46
N SER A 284 18.77 17.61 -27.40
CA SER A 284 18.15 16.51 -28.16
C SER A 284 17.70 15.38 -27.23
N THR A 285 18.55 14.96 -26.29
CA THR A 285 18.18 13.95 -25.29
C THR A 285 16.98 14.40 -24.46
N LEU A 286 16.94 15.65 -24.00
CA LEU A 286 15.80 16.16 -23.25
C LEU A 286 14.52 16.15 -24.09
N CYS A 287 14.55 16.79 -25.27
CA CYS A 287 13.38 16.92 -26.14
C CYS A 287 12.82 15.57 -26.58
N ASN A 288 13.66 14.58 -26.87
CA ASN A 288 13.20 13.23 -27.25
C ASN A 288 12.38 12.56 -26.13
N ASN A 289 12.76 12.76 -24.87
CA ASN A 289 12.04 12.19 -23.74
C ASN A 289 10.76 12.97 -23.42
N LEU A 290 10.81 14.30 -23.53
CA LEU A 290 9.64 15.16 -23.28
C LEU A 290 8.59 15.08 -24.39
N ALA A 291 8.98 14.80 -25.64
CA ALA A 291 8.10 14.73 -26.81
C ALA A 291 6.90 13.80 -26.61
N THR A 292 7.09 12.70 -25.86
CA THR A 292 6.05 11.71 -25.56
C THR A 292 4.84 12.34 -24.86
N ILE A 293 5.04 13.38 -24.04
CA ILE A 293 3.98 14.02 -23.25
C ILE A 293 3.68 15.45 -23.71
N SER A 294 4.66 16.17 -24.27
CA SER A 294 4.54 17.60 -24.56
C SER A 294 3.58 17.93 -25.71
N GLN A 295 3.36 17.00 -26.63
CA GLN A 295 2.47 17.17 -27.78
C GLN A 295 1.02 16.73 -27.51
N ASN A 296 0.74 16.17 -26.33
CA ASN A 296 -0.59 15.64 -26.03
C ASN A 296 -1.53 16.76 -25.55
N GLU A 297 -2.46 17.17 -26.41
CA GLU A 297 -3.42 18.24 -26.13
C GLU A 297 -4.31 17.92 -24.92
N GLU A 298 -4.63 16.65 -24.68
CA GLU A 298 -5.47 16.23 -23.55
C GLU A 298 -4.76 16.43 -22.21
N ILE A 299 -3.50 15.99 -22.10
CA ILE A 299 -2.65 16.24 -20.92
C ILE A 299 -2.50 17.76 -20.73
N ALA A 300 -2.22 18.49 -21.80
CA ALA A 300 -2.06 19.93 -21.74
C ALA A 300 -3.33 20.61 -21.23
N TYR A 301 -4.50 20.22 -21.73
CA TYR A 301 -5.79 20.76 -21.32
C TYR A 301 -6.10 20.50 -19.84
N VAL A 302 -5.90 19.26 -19.38
CA VAL A 302 -6.17 18.87 -17.99
C VAL A 302 -5.20 19.54 -17.03
N LEU A 303 -3.90 19.52 -17.31
CA LEU A 303 -2.85 19.98 -16.38
C LEU A 303 -2.62 21.51 -16.38
N SER A 304 -3.37 22.26 -17.20
CA SER A 304 -3.31 23.73 -17.27
C SER A 304 -4.55 24.43 -16.72
N GLY A 305 -5.51 23.69 -16.16
CA GLY A 305 -6.70 24.29 -15.57
C GLY A 305 -6.59 24.53 -14.07
N ASP A 306 -7.73 24.88 -13.46
CA ASP A 306 -7.79 25.35 -12.07
C ASP A 306 -9.14 25.04 -11.38
N ASP A 307 -9.77 23.91 -11.71
CA ASP A 307 -11.04 23.53 -11.08
C ASP A 307 -10.89 23.21 -9.58
N PHE A 308 -9.69 22.80 -9.16
CA PHE A 308 -9.35 22.50 -7.77
C PHE A 308 -7.84 22.57 -7.49
N ASP A 309 -7.49 22.83 -6.23
CA ASP A 309 -6.11 22.73 -5.75
C ASP A 309 -5.72 21.27 -5.47
N PHE A 310 -4.55 20.86 -5.97
CA PHE A 310 -4.07 19.47 -5.89
C PHE A 310 -3.59 19.04 -4.49
N ASN A 311 -3.69 19.89 -3.46
CA ASN A 311 -3.47 19.51 -2.08
C ASN A 311 -4.61 18.60 -1.59
N LEU A 312 -4.34 17.30 -1.56
CA LEU A 312 -5.34 16.27 -1.24
C LEU A 312 -5.53 16.11 0.27
N ILE A 313 -4.58 16.60 1.07
CA ILE A 313 -4.52 16.44 2.53
C ILE A 313 -4.71 17.77 3.27
N ASP A 314 -5.30 18.76 2.61
CA ASP A 314 -5.74 19.99 3.27
C ASP A 314 -6.73 19.64 4.41
N PRO A 315 -6.44 19.97 5.68
CA PRO A 315 -7.33 19.67 6.80
C PRO A 315 -8.72 20.32 6.70
N GLU A 316 -8.84 21.46 6.00
CA GLU A 316 -10.12 22.17 5.83
C GLU A 316 -10.93 21.59 4.67
N ASN A 317 -10.25 21.10 3.65
CA ASN A 317 -10.88 20.52 2.45
C ASN A 317 -10.12 19.28 1.96
N PRO A 318 -10.19 18.14 2.70
CA PRO A 318 -9.60 16.90 2.26
C PRO A 318 -10.29 16.39 0.99
N LYS A 319 -9.55 15.68 0.13
CA LYS A 319 -10.05 15.30 -1.20
C LYS A 319 -9.82 13.82 -1.46
N LEU A 320 -10.77 13.21 -2.16
CA LEU A 320 -10.55 11.96 -2.88
C LEU A 320 -10.22 12.31 -4.33
N PHE A 321 -9.08 11.83 -4.80
CA PHE A 321 -8.65 12.02 -6.18
C PHE A 321 -8.52 10.67 -6.87
N ALA A 322 -9.04 10.54 -8.09
CA ALA A 322 -8.84 9.36 -8.92
C ALA A 322 -8.23 9.75 -10.27
N VAL A 323 -7.22 8.99 -10.70
CA VAL A 323 -6.67 9.09 -12.05
C VAL A 323 -6.80 7.76 -12.75
N SER A 324 -7.55 7.78 -13.86
CA SER A 324 -7.75 6.64 -14.73
C SER A 324 -6.68 6.59 -15.80
N ASN A 325 -6.28 5.37 -16.14
CA ASN A 325 -5.33 5.11 -17.22
C ASN A 325 -6.00 4.30 -18.33
N ASN A 326 -5.41 4.38 -19.53
CA ASN A 326 -5.81 3.58 -20.68
C ASN A 326 -4.65 2.65 -21.04
N PHE A 327 -4.93 1.34 -21.09
CA PHE A 327 -3.95 0.30 -21.41
C PHE A 327 -3.15 0.59 -22.69
N SER A 328 -3.82 1.10 -23.73
CA SER A 328 -3.21 1.38 -25.03
C SER A 328 -2.27 2.59 -25.03
N LYS A 329 -2.47 3.53 -24.10
CA LYS A 329 -1.71 4.80 -23.99
C LYS A 329 -0.86 4.87 -22.72
N ASN A 330 -0.62 3.73 -22.06
CA ASN A 330 0.07 3.67 -20.77
C ASN A 330 1.46 4.33 -20.80
N SER A 331 2.22 4.21 -21.91
CA SER A 331 3.54 4.83 -22.04
C SER A 331 3.51 6.36 -21.99
N VAL A 332 2.38 6.99 -22.37
CA VAL A 332 2.18 8.44 -22.33
C VAL A 332 1.68 8.88 -20.96
N TYR A 333 0.74 8.14 -20.37
CA TYR A 333 0.08 8.55 -19.13
C TYR A 333 0.82 8.13 -17.85
N ALA A 334 1.52 6.99 -17.85
CA ALA A 334 2.20 6.49 -16.66
C ALA A 334 3.22 7.49 -16.05
N PRO A 335 4.06 8.19 -16.84
CA PRO A 335 4.97 9.19 -16.29
C PRO A 335 4.25 10.36 -15.59
N VAL A 336 3.14 10.83 -16.18
CA VAL A 336 2.31 11.90 -15.59
C VAL A 336 1.67 11.42 -14.30
N ILE A 337 1.15 10.19 -14.26
CA ILE A 337 0.53 9.61 -13.06
C ILE A 337 1.56 9.42 -11.94
N SER A 338 2.78 8.98 -12.30
CA SER A 338 3.90 8.86 -11.35
C SER A 338 4.25 10.22 -10.73
N MET A 339 4.28 11.27 -11.55
CA MET A 339 4.48 12.64 -11.07
C MET A 339 3.37 13.05 -10.10
N LEU A 340 2.10 12.85 -10.45
CA LEU A 340 0.97 13.22 -9.59
C LEU A 340 1.05 12.54 -8.21
N MET A 341 1.39 11.25 -8.18
CA MET A 341 1.56 10.53 -6.92
C MET A 341 2.81 11.00 -6.14
N THR A 342 3.88 11.36 -6.83
CA THR A 342 5.10 11.91 -6.20
C THR A 342 4.81 13.27 -5.55
N ILE A 343 4.07 14.15 -6.23
CA ILE A 343 3.65 15.45 -5.69
C ILE A 343 2.75 15.24 -4.46
N SER A 344 1.74 14.36 -4.56
CA SER A 344 0.85 14.11 -3.42
C SER A 344 1.60 13.50 -2.23
N ALA A 345 2.60 12.65 -2.46
CA ALA A 345 3.39 12.03 -1.40
C ALA A 345 4.27 13.04 -0.65
N ARG A 346 4.78 14.07 -1.34
CA ARG A 346 5.64 15.11 -0.73
C ARG A 346 4.87 16.13 0.10
N GLN A 347 3.55 16.26 -0.10
CA GLN A 347 2.71 17.17 0.69
C GLN A 347 2.64 16.77 2.18
N PHE A 348 2.87 15.50 2.51
CA PHE A 348 2.78 14.97 3.87
C PHE A 348 3.82 15.60 4.80
N SER A 349 3.37 16.00 6.00
CA SER A 349 4.22 16.51 7.07
C SER A 349 3.78 15.93 8.41
N MET A 350 4.64 15.98 9.44
CA MET A 350 4.37 15.35 10.75
C MET A 350 3.11 15.92 11.43
N GLN A 351 2.65 17.09 10.98
CA GLN A 351 1.43 17.74 11.43
C GLN A 351 0.16 17.22 10.74
N ASN A 352 0.27 16.32 9.75
CA ASN A 352 -0.88 15.79 9.01
C ASN A 352 -1.89 15.15 9.97
N ARG A 353 -3.15 15.60 9.85
CA ARG A 353 -4.27 15.05 10.63
C ARG A 353 -5.25 14.27 9.77
N VAL A 354 -5.20 14.42 8.46
CA VAL A 354 -6.11 13.81 7.49
C VAL A 354 -5.73 12.34 7.28
N PRO A 355 -6.61 11.37 7.64
CA PRO A 355 -6.42 9.98 7.27
C PRO A 355 -6.44 9.83 5.74
N PHE A 356 -5.42 9.19 5.18
CA PHE A 356 -5.24 9.11 3.73
C PHE A 356 -5.00 7.68 3.27
N VAL A 357 -5.49 7.33 2.07
CA VAL A 357 -5.21 6.04 1.43
C VAL A 357 -4.74 6.21 -0.02
N TYR A 358 -3.61 5.57 -0.34
CA TYR A 358 -3.19 5.32 -1.71
C TYR A 358 -3.76 3.98 -2.17
N PHE A 359 -4.65 4.02 -3.14
CA PHE A 359 -5.28 2.85 -3.74
C PHE A 359 -4.70 2.62 -5.13
N LEU A 360 -3.87 1.59 -5.30
CA LEU A 360 -3.04 1.40 -6.48
C LEU A 360 -3.42 0.11 -7.22
N ASP A 361 -4.29 0.22 -8.24
CA ASP A 361 -4.65 -0.92 -9.09
C ASP A 361 -3.56 -1.19 -10.13
N GLU A 362 -3.13 -2.45 -10.23
CA GLU A 362 -2.03 -2.89 -11.11
C GLU A 362 -0.79 -1.97 -11.04
N MET A 363 -0.38 -1.57 -9.84
CA MET A 363 0.70 -0.59 -9.58
C MET A 363 1.97 -0.78 -10.43
N THR A 364 2.29 -2.02 -10.83
CA THR A 364 3.44 -2.35 -11.68
C THR A 364 3.37 -1.79 -13.12
N THR A 365 2.32 -1.07 -13.49
CA THR A 365 2.19 -0.35 -14.77
C THR A 365 2.78 1.05 -14.73
N VAL A 366 3.04 1.58 -13.53
CA VAL A 366 3.62 2.91 -13.29
C VAL A 366 4.89 2.78 -12.48
N ASN A 367 5.96 3.44 -12.92
CA ASN A 367 7.22 3.48 -12.20
C ASN A 367 7.24 4.68 -11.26
N ILE A 368 7.26 4.44 -9.94
CA ILE A 368 7.34 5.49 -8.92
C ILE A 368 8.68 5.38 -8.21
N LYS A 369 9.47 6.46 -8.31
CA LYS A 369 10.82 6.48 -7.73
C LYS A 369 10.75 6.30 -6.21
N ASN A 370 11.64 5.47 -5.68
CA ASN A 370 11.76 5.16 -4.24
C ASN A 370 10.44 4.70 -3.60
N PHE A 371 9.57 4.05 -4.37
CA PHE A 371 8.25 3.62 -3.90
C PHE A 371 8.34 2.75 -2.65
N GLU A 372 9.34 1.88 -2.54
CA GLU A 372 9.58 0.99 -1.40
C GLU A 372 9.73 1.70 -0.05
N THR A 373 10.12 2.98 -0.07
CA THR A 373 10.24 3.82 1.14
C THR A 373 8.91 4.47 1.54
N LEU A 374 7.99 4.71 0.60
CA LEU A 374 6.76 5.47 0.88
C LEU A 374 5.84 4.77 1.90
N PRO A 375 5.57 3.44 1.81
CA PRO A 375 4.69 2.75 2.75
C PRO A 375 5.22 2.69 4.18
N SER A 376 6.54 2.72 4.37
CA SER A 376 7.15 2.72 5.70
C SER A 376 7.09 4.12 6.31
N VAL A 377 7.49 5.14 5.54
CA VAL A 377 7.53 6.53 5.98
C VAL A 377 6.12 7.07 6.17
N LEU A 378 5.28 7.07 5.13
CA LEU A 378 3.96 7.73 5.16
C LEU A 378 2.95 7.08 6.12
N ARG A 379 3.22 5.87 6.61
CA ARG A 379 2.46 5.26 7.72
C ARG A 379 2.47 6.15 8.96
N GLU A 380 3.60 6.76 9.30
CA GLU A 380 3.72 7.67 10.44
C GLU A 380 2.92 8.95 10.24
N TYR A 381 2.69 9.31 8.97
CA TYR A 381 1.93 10.48 8.53
C TYR A 381 0.45 10.15 8.24
N LYS A 382 -0.08 9.06 8.79
CA LYS A 382 -1.49 8.61 8.60
C LYS A 382 -1.87 8.31 7.15
N ALA A 383 -0.94 7.79 6.35
CA ALA A 383 -1.24 7.24 5.04
C ALA A 383 -1.21 5.71 5.05
N ALA A 384 -2.22 5.10 4.44
CA ALA A 384 -2.27 3.67 4.17
C ALA A 384 -2.06 3.39 2.68
N PHE A 385 -1.58 2.20 2.34
CA PHE A 385 -1.40 1.75 0.97
C PHE A 385 -2.19 0.47 0.71
N ILE A 386 -2.89 0.43 -0.41
CA ILE A 386 -3.49 -0.78 -0.97
C ILE A 386 -2.86 -0.99 -2.33
N LEU A 387 -2.06 -2.04 -2.45
CA LEU A 387 -1.35 -2.39 -3.67
C LEU A 387 -1.95 -3.67 -4.24
N LEU A 388 -2.53 -3.56 -5.43
CA LEU A 388 -2.96 -4.72 -6.21
C LEU A 388 -2.01 -4.90 -7.39
N THR A 389 -1.47 -6.10 -7.57
CA THR A 389 -0.69 -6.47 -8.77
C THR A 389 -0.76 -7.97 -9.00
N GLN A 390 -0.11 -8.46 -10.05
CA GLN A 390 -0.22 -9.86 -10.47
C GLN A 390 0.63 -10.80 -9.64
N SER A 391 1.88 -10.45 -9.40
CA SER A 391 2.82 -11.24 -8.62
C SER A 391 3.98 -10.36 -8.15
N GLY A 392 4.70 -10.81 -7.11
CA GLY A 392 5.94 -10.13 -6.73
C GLY A 392 7.05 -10.25 -7.78
N ALA A 393 6.97 -11.19 -8.73
CA ALA A 393 7.91 -11.23 -9.86
C ALA A 393 7.77 -10.01 -10.78
N LYS A 394 6.54 -9.53 -11.02
CA LYS A 394 6.34 -8.25 -11.73
C LYS A 394 6.91 -7.07 -10.96
N LEU A 395 6.71 -7.06 -9.64
CA LEU A 395 7.24 -6.01 -8.78
C LEU A 395 8.78 -6.03 -8.77
N GLU A 396 9.40 -7.21 -8.76
CA GLU A 396 10.84 -7.39 -8.88
C GLU A 396 11.39 -6.93 -10.23
N ASN A 397 10.68 -7.19 -11.33
CA ASN A 397 11.08 -6.66 -12.63
C ASN A 397 11.05 -5.12 -12.65
N LEU A 398 10.06 -4.52 -11.98
CA LEU A 398 9.87 -3.07 -11.97
C LEU A 398 10.75 -2.34 -10.95
N TYR A 399 11.08 -2.90 -9.80
CA TYR A 399 11.88 -2.19 -8.77
C TYR A 399 13.20 -2.90 -8.47
N GLY A 400 13.25 -4.22 -8.64
CA GLY A 400 14.38 -5.05 -8.27
C GLY A 400 14.05 -5.88 -7.04
N LYS A 401 14.95 -6.82 -6.74
CA LYS A 401 14.72 -7.82 -5.68
C LYS A 401 14.69 -7.24 -4.27
N LEU A 402 15.59 -6.28 -3.99
CA LEU A 402 15.68 -5.64 -2.69
C LEU A 402 14.44 -4.80 -2.40
N ASP A 403 14.02 -3.99 -3.37
CA ASP A 403 12.86 -3.12 -3.24
C ASP A 403 11.57 -3.93 -3.13
N ARG A 404 11.42 -5.02 -3.90
CA ARG A 404 10.31 -5.98 -3.70
C ARG A 404 10.25 -6.49 -2.27
N SER A 405 11.39 -6.93 -1.72
CA SER A 405 11.44 -7.43 -0.35
C SER A 405 11.09 -6.34 0.68
N SER A 406 11.49 -5.10 0.44
CA SER A 406 11.12 -3.95 1.29
C SER A 406 9.62 -3.66 1.23
N VAL A 407 9.02 -3.69 0.03
CA VAL A 407 7.57 -3.57 -0.15
C VAL A 407 6.86 -4.69 0.60
N GLU A 408 7.21 -5.96 0.36
CA GLU A 408 6.57 -7.11 1.01
C GLU A 408 6.67 -7.04 2.55
N ALA A 409 7.79 -6.55 3.10
CA ALA A 409 7.96 -6.38 4.55
C ALA A 409 7.10 -5.24 5.15
N ASN A 410 6.82 -4.20 4.38
CA ASN A 410 6.04 -3.05 4.84
C ASN A 410 4.52 -3.24 4.69
N PHE A 411 4.07 -4.33 4.07
CA PHE A 411 2.66 -4.62 3.90
C PHE A 411 2.23 -5.75 4.84
N GLY A 412 1.66 -5.36 5.98
CA GLY A 412 1.30 -6.27 7.06
C GLY A 412 0.06 -7.11 6.81
N ASN A 413 -0.72 -6.83 5.76
CA ASN A 413 -1.83 -7.66 5.32
C ASN A 413 -1.58 -8.12 3.88
N MET A 414 -1.37 -9.42 3.69
CA MET A 414 -1.01 -10.01 2.40
C MET A 414 -2.06 -11.03 1.95
N PHE A 415 -2.47 -10.91 0.71
CA PHE A 415 -3.42 -11.81 0.04
C PHE A 415 -2.79 -12.37 -1.23
N LEU A 416 -2.71 -13.70 -1.31
CA LEU A 416 -2.16 -14.43 -2.44
C LEU A 416 -3.30 -15.18 -3.12
N GLY A 417 -3.72 -14.68 -4.27
CA GLY A 417 -4.73 -15.29 -5.12
C GLY A 417 -4.13 -16.19 -6.19
N ARG A 418 -5.01 -16.86 -6.94
CA ARG A 418 -4.62 -17.78 -8.02
C ARG A 418 -3.58 -17.18 -8.98
N THR A 419 -2.49 -17.90 -9.24
CA THR A 419 -1.50 -17.53 -10.26
C THR A 419 -0.93 -18.75 -10.98
N LYS A 420 -0.44 -18.54 -12.21
CA LYS A 420 0.31 -19.53 -13.01
C LYS A 420 1.79 -19.18 -13.13
N ASP A 421 2.21 -18.09 -12.50
CA ASP A 421 3.60 -17.62 -12.52
C ASP A 421 4.48 -18.58 -11.72
N VAL A 422 5.37 -19.30 -12.42
CA VAL A 422 6.23 -20.33 -11.83
C VAL A 422 7.15 -19.76 -10.75
N GLU A 423 7.68 -18.54 -10.95
CA GLU A 423 8.54 -17.92 -9.94
C GLU A 423 7.73 -17.59 -8.69
N ALA A 424 6.51 -17.07 -8.87
CA ALA A 424 5.58 -16.83 -7.76
C ALA A 424 5.28 -18.09 -6.94
N LEU A 425 4.97 -19.20 -7.62
CA LEU A 425 4.61 -20.47 -6.98
C LEU A 425 5.77 -21.13 -6.22
N LYS A 426 7.03 -20.80 -6.56
CA LYS A 426 8.20 -21.25 -5.79
C LYS A 426 8.35 -20.50 -4.47
N TYR A 427 8.04 -19.20 -4.43
CA TYR A 427 8.33 -18.36 -3.27
C TYR A 427 7.13 -18.16 -2.33
N TYR A 428 5.88 -18.25 -2.81
CA TYR A 428 4.69 -18.09 -1.97
C TYR A 428 4.64 -19.01 -0.74
N PRO A 429 4.99 -20.32 -0.83
CA PRO A 429 5.08 -21.20 0.33
C PRO A 429 5.96 -20.66 1.48
N LEU A 430 7.03 -19.93 1.14
CA LEU A 430 8.02 -19.45 2.10
C LEU A 430 7.44 -18.46 3.11
N PHE A 431 6.33 -17.78 2.78
CA PHE A 431 5.66 -16.85 3.69
C PHE A 431 4.97 -17.54 4.88
N PHE A 432 4.64 -18.83 4.74
CA PHE A 432 3.90 -19.57 5.76
C PHE A 432 4.80 -20.55 6.52
N GLY A 433 5.94 -20.92 5.94
CA GLY A 433 6.90 -21.82 6.56
C GLY A 433 6.48 -23.28 6.50
N LYS A 434 7.04 -24.08 7.41
CA LYS A 434 6.89 -25.54 7.44
C LYS A 434 6.21 -26.02 8.71
N GLU A 435 5.43 -27.08 8.58
CA GLU A 435 4.83 -27.82 9.69
C GLU A 435 5.40 -29.24 9.75
N GLU A 436 5.48 -29.80 10.96
CA GLU A 436 5.83 -31.22 11.14
C GLU A 436 4.61 -32.09 10.87
N LYS A 437 4.70 -32.95 9.86
CA LYS A 437 3.68 -33.96 9.55
C LYS A 437 4.18 -35.35 9.89
N GLU A 438 3.35 -36.08 10.62
CA GLU A 438 3.55 -37.51 10.84
C GLU A 438 3.14 -38.29 9.59
N ARG A 439 4.10 -38.99 8.99
CA ARG A 439 3.87 -39.94 7.91
C ARG A 439 3.83 -41.34 8.48
N ARG A 440 2.69 -42.01 8.28
CA ARG A 440 2.51 -43.42 8.65
C ARG A 440 2.69 -44.29 7.41
N SER A 441 3.85 -44.90 7.28
CA SER A 441 4.10 -45.91 6.25
C SER A 441 3.57 -47.26 6.74
N ARG A 442 2.74 -47.92 5.94
CA ARG A 442 2.29 -49.29 6.19
C ARG A 442 2.97 -50.21 5.20
N SER A 443 3.83 -51.08 5.70
CA SER A 443 4.47 -52.13 4.93
C SER A 443 3.80 -53.46 5.23
N SER A 444 3.44 -54.20 4.20
CA SER A 444 2.90 -55.56 4.31
C SER A 444 3.75 -56.52 3.51
N GLY A 445 4.27 -57.55 4.17
CA GLY A 445 5.04 -58.62 3.55
C GLY A 445 4.32 -59.96 3.68
N LYS A 446 4.37 -60.77 2.63
CA LYS A 446 3.92 -62.17 2.67
C LYS A 446 5.13 -63.08 2.49
N SER A 447 5.35 -63.97 3.44
CA SER A 447 6.36 -65.03 3.35
C SER A 447 5.70 -66.36 3.74
N GLY A 448 5.43 -67.22 2.75
CA GLY A 448 4.71 -68.48 2.95
C GLY A 448 3.27 -68.26 3.43
N ALA A 449 2.84 -68.99 4.46
CA ALA A 449 1.48 -68.96 5.00
C ALA A 449 1.21 -67.80 6.00
N SER A 450 2.22 -66.98 6.33
CA SER A 450 2.08 -65.86 7.28
C SER A 450 2.16 -64.50 6.59
N SER A 451 1.32 -63.57 7.04
CA SER A 451 1.35 -62.17 6.64
C SER A 451 1.78 -61.31 7.82
N SER A 452 2.78 -60.45 7.63
CA SER A 452 3.17 -59.43 8.59
C SER A 452 2.82 -58.04 8.06
N SER A 453 2.26 -57.20 8.92
CA SER A 453 2.02 -55.77 8.64
C SER A 453 2.76 -54.94 9.69
N SER A 454 3.66 -54.07 9.25
CA SER A 454 4.34 -53.11 10.11
C SER A 454 3.88 -51.69 9.78
N VAL A 455 3.70 -50.88 10.81
CA VAL A 455 3.41 -49.45 10.67
C VAL A 455 4.59 -48.68 11.21
N THR A 456 5.28 -47.96 10.35
CA THR A 456 6.35 -47.05 10.73
C THR A 456 5.80 -45.62 10.74
N VAL A 457 5.95 -44.92 11.86
CA VAL A 457 5.60 -43.51 11.97
C VAL A 457 6.90 -42.71 11.91
N SER A 458 7.04 -41.82 10.93
CA SER A 458 8.15 -40.87 10.83
C SER A 458 7.60 -39.44 10.79
N SER A 459 8.30 -38.48 11.41
CA SER A 459 7.97 -37.07 11.30
C SER A 459 8.82 -36.42 10.20
N GLN A 460 8.18 -35.66 9.31
CA GLN A 460 8.86 -34.88 8.27
C GLN A 460 8.35 -33.44 8.29
N LYS A 461 9.26 -32.48 8.10
CA LYS A 461 8.91 -31.07 7.93
C LYS A 461 8.51 -30.81 6.49
N GLU A 462 7.24 -30.47 6.28
CA GLU A 462 6.66 -30.14 4.97
C GLU A 462 6.16 -28.70 4.97
N ASP A 463 6.16 -28.01 3.83
CA ASP A 463 5.57 -26.67 3.75
C ASP A 463 4.07 -26.73 4.04
N ILE A 464 3.56 -25.73 4.78
CA ILE A 464 2.13 -25.63 5.13
C ILE A 464 1.29 -25.57 3.85
N TYR A 465 1.77 -24.82 2.86
CA TYR A 465 1.18 -24.73 1.53
C TYR A 465 2.22 -25.06 0.47
N GLN A 466 1.80 -25.78 -0.56
CA GLN A 466 2.59 -26.07 -1.74
C GLN A 466 2.22 -25.09 -2.87
N GLY A 467 3.09 -24.93 -3.87
CA GLY A 467 2.78 -24.10 -5.04
C GLY A 467 1.45 -24.49 -5.71
N LYS A 468 1.11 -25.79 -5.73
CA LYS A 468 -0.16 -26.28 -6.25
C LYS A 468 -1.38 -25.68 -5.52
N ASP A 469 -1.30 -25.46 -4.20
CA ASP A 469 -2.41 -24.90 -3.42
C ASP A 469 -2.78 -23.50 -3.86
N PHE A 470 -1.81 -22.72 -4.35
CA PHE A 470 -2.03 -21.38 -4.90
C PHE A 470 -2.48 -21.43 -6.37
N ALA A 471 -1.97 -22.38 -7.16
CA ALA A 471 -2.35 -22.53 -8.56
C ALA A 471 -3.82 -22.97 -8.73
N ASP A 472 -4.31 -23.78 -7.79
CA ASP A 472 -5.65 -24.39 -7.81
C ASP A 472 -6.75 -23.50 -7.18
N LEU A 473 -6.41 -22.32 -6.63
CA LEU A 473 -7.38 -21.40 -6.03
C LEU A 473 -8.48 -20.99 -7.02
N GLU A 474 -9.72 -20.91 -6.57
CA GLU A 474 -10.80 -20.37 -7.38
C GLU A 474 -10.80 -18.82 -7.40
N PRO A 475 -11.44 -18.18 -8.39
CA PRO A 475 -11.66 -16.73 -8.34
C PRO A 475 -12.37 -16.32 -7.04
N GLY A 476 -11.79 -15.35 -6.33
CA GLY A 476 -12.28 -14.92 -5.01
C GLY A 476 -11.70 -15.70 -3.83
N GLU A 477 -10.90 -16.75 -4.09
CA GLU A 477 -10.16 -17.46 -3.06
C GLU A 477 -8.73 -16.94 -2.90
N PHE A 478 -8.34 -16.76 -1.63
CA PHE A 478 -7.04 -16.23 -1.26
C PHE A 478 -6.48 -16.99 -0.08
N ILE A 479 -5.18 -17.27 -0.15
CA ILE A 479 -4.37 -17.67 1.00
C ILE A 479 -3.61 -16.42 1.43
N GLY A 480 -3.60 -16.12 2.72
CA GLY A 480 -3.03 -14.86 3.19
C GLY A 480 -2.62 -14.86 4.64
N SER A 481 -1.96 -13.78 5.01
CA SER A 481 -1.57 -13.47 6.38
C SER A 481 -1.93 -12.02 6.69
N ALA A 482 -2.24 -11.75 7.95
CA ALA A 482 -2.62 -10.43 8.41
C ALA A 482 -2.06 -10.14 9.79
N THR A 483 -1.79 -8.85 10.02
CA THR A 483 -1.32 -8.33 11.30
C THR A 483 -2.41 -7.47 11.92
N ARG A 484 -2.59 -7.57 13.25
CA ARG A 484 -3.64 -6.83 13.97
C ARG A 484 -5.03 -7.07 13.35
N ALA A 485 -5.32 -8.33 13.06
CA ALA A 485 -6.59 -8.80 12.52
C ALA A 485 -7.22 -9.87 13.43
N ASN A 486 -8.50 -10.19 13.20
CA ASN A 486 -9.17 -11.28 13.91
C ASN A 486 -8.56 -12.67 13.59
N VAL A 487 -8.02 -12.84 12.39
CA VAL A 487 -7.36 -14.08 11.93
C VAL A 487 -6.00 -13.73 11.31
N SER A 488 -4.92 -14.33 11.83
CA SER A 488 -3.54 -14.03 11.38
C SER A 488 -3.12 -14.77 10.12
N TYR A 489 -3.61 -15.99 9.90
CA TYR A 489 -3.34 -16.80 8.71
C TYR A 489 -4.63 -17.43 8.24
N PHE A 490 -4.92 -17.36 6.94
CA PHE A 490 -6.21 -17.79 6.42
C PHE A 490 -6.13 -18.32 4.99
N LYS A 491 -7.08 -19.22 4.67
CA LYS A 491 -7.47 -19.58 3.31
C LYS A 491 -8.98 -19.34 3.22
N VAL A 492 -9.40 -18.29 2.51
CA VAL A 492 -10.81 -17.86 2.48
C VAL A 492 -11.31 -17.66 1.07
N LYS A 493 -12.61 -17.87 0.89
CA LYS A 493 -13.37 -17.41 -0.26
C LYS A 493 -14.14 -16.15 0.13
N LEU A 494 -13.81 -15.04 -0.49
CA LEU A 494 -14.42 -13.74 -0.21
C LEU A 494 -15.68 -13.54 -1.04
N GLU A 495 -16.60 -12.72 -0.52
CA GLU A 495 -17.79 -12.31 -1.28
C GLU A 495 -17.40 -11.35 -2.41
N MET A 496 -18.00 -11.53 -3.58
CA MET A 496 -17.77 -10.64 -4.72
C MET A 496 -18.61 -9.38 -4.56
N TYR A 497 -17.99 -8.21 -4.72
CA TYR A 497 -18.69 -6.93 -4.72
C TYR A 497 -19.70 -6.88 -5.88
N ASP A 498 -20.95 -6.51 -5.57
CA ASP A 498 -22.01 -6.33 -6.56
C ASP A 498 -22.01 -4.90 -7.10
N ASP A 499 -21.52 -4.76 -8.33
CA ASP A 499 -21.40 -3.50 -9.06
C ASP A 499 -22.43 -3.35 -10.20
N ARG A 500 -23.43 -4.24 -10.27
CA ARG A 500 -24.41 -4.25 -11.39
C ARG A 500 -25.31 -3.02 -11.42
N ASN A 501 -25.54 -2.40 -10.27
CA ASN A 501 -26.42 -1.23 -10.12
C ASN A 501 -25.63 0.08 -9.99
N GLU A 502 -24.34 0.09 -10.34
CA GLU A 502 -23.55 1.33 -10.34
C GLU A 502 -24.01 2.25 -11.47
N GLU A 503 -24.27 3.51 -11.14
CA GLU A 503 -24.47 4.57 -12.11
C GLU A 503 -23.16 4.84 -12.87
N PRO A 504 -23.23 5.16 -14.18
CA PRO A 504 -22.06 5.56 -14.94
C PRO A 504 -21.47 6.87 -14.39
N LEU A 505 -20.17 7.04 -14.55
CA LEU A 505 -19.48 8.26 -14.15
C LEU A 505 -19.94 9.42 -15.06
N PRO A 506 -20.44 10.54 -14.51
CA PRO A 506 -20.91 11.65 -15.32
C PRO A 506 -19.73 12.43 -15.91
N ASP A 507 -19.96 13.04 -17.07
CA ASP A 507 -19.03 14.01 -17.61
C ASP A 507 -19.04 15.29 -16.75
N VAL A 508 -17.86 15.89 -16.60
CA VAL A 508 -17.67 17.08 -15.75
C VAL A 508 -18.07 18.34 -16.51
N ARG A 509 -17.90 18.32 -17.83
CA ARG A 509 -18.15 19.44 -18.73
C ARG A 509 -18.53 18.96 -20.12
N VAL A 510 -19.09 19.85 -20.91
CA VAL A 510 -19.25 19.68 -22.36
C VAL A 510 -18.07 20.38 -23.03
N LEU A 511 -17.34 19.67 -23.89
CA LEU A 511 -16.24 20.24 -24.67
C LEU A 511 -16.73 20.72 -26.03
N GLU A 512 -16.35 21.95 -26.38
CA GLU A 512 -16.61 22.46 -27.72
C GLU A 512 -15.66 21.82 -28.75
N PRO A 513 -16.09 21.65 -30.01
CA PRO A 513 -15.21 21.22 -31.08
C PRO A 513 -13.97 22.11 -31.19
N GLY A 514 -12.78 21.49 -31.16
CA GLY A 514 -11.48 22.16 -31.24
C GLY A 514 -11.04 22.90 -29.97
N GLU A 515 -11.74 22.77 -28.84
CA GLU A 515 -11.37 23.44 -27.58
C GLU A 515 -9.98 23.02 -27.08
N LEU A 516 -9.64 21.73 -27.19
CA LEU A 516 -8.32 21.19 -26.82
C LEU A 516 -7.20 21.85 -27.62
N GLY A 517 -7.34 21.89 -28.95
CA GLY A 517 -6.39 22.54 -29.84
C GLY A 517 -6.29 24.05 -29.61
N ARG A 518 -7.40 24.74 -29.30
CA ARG A 518 -7.37 26.16 -28.90
C ARG A 518 -6.60 26.37 -27.60
N ASN A 519 -6.82 25.52 -26.59
CA ASN A 519 -6.08 25.59 -25.32
C ASN A 519 -4.58 25.35 -25.55
N PHE A 520 -4.23 24.36 -26.38
CA PHE A 520 -2.84 24.07 -26.70
C PHE A 520 -2.17 25.20 -27.49
N ALA A 521 -2.87 25.76 -28.49
CA ALA A 521 -2.39 26.92 -29.23
C ALA A 521 -2.18 28.14 -28.33
N ARG A 522 -3.08 28.38 -27.37
CA ARG A 522 -2.95 29.43 -26.37
C ARG A 522 -1.68 29.25 -25.52
N ILE A 523 -1.42 28.03 -25.01
CA ILE A 523 -0.19 27.70 -24.27
C ILE A 523 1.06 28.02 -25.11
N LEU A 524 1.04 27.71 -26.41
CA LEU A 524 2.16 28.00 -27.32
C LEU A 524 2.35 29.50 -27.56
N GLU A 525 1.26 30.26 -27.65
CA GLU A 525 1.30 31.72 -27.78
C GLU A 525 1.84 32.39 -26.52
N GLU A 526 1.32 32.02 -25.35
CA GLU A 526 1.82 32.47 -24.03
C GLU A 526 3.32 32.19 -23.88
N VAL A 527 3.80 31.01 -24.30
CA VAL A 527 5.23 30.66 -24.29
C VAL A 527 6.06 31.55 -25.23
N ARG A 528 5.54 31.88 -26.42
CA ARG A 528 6.27 32.70 -27.40
C ARG A 528 6.48 34.12 -26.90
N GLU A 529 5.52 34.67 -26.14
CA GLU A 529 5.64 35.99 -25.53
C GLU A 529 6.76 36.05 -24.47
N LEU A 530 7.12 34.90 -23.88
CA LEU A 530 8.21 34.79 -22.90
C LEU A 530 9.59 34.61 -23.53
N PHE A 531 9.69 34.46 -24.87
CA PHE A 531 10.99 34.34 -25.51
C PHE A 531 11.76 35.67 -25.41
N PRO A 532 13.04 35.63 -24.99
CA PRO A 532 13.88 36.82 -25.05
C PRO A 532 13.98 37.35 -26.49
N CYS A 533 13.93 38.67 -26.66
CA CYS A 533 14.21 39.31 -27.94
C CYS A 533 15.61 38.89 -28.44
N GLU A 534 15.70 38.49 -29.71
CA GLU A 534 16.95 37.97 -30.32
C GLU A 534 18.05 39.00 -30.54
#